data_AF-A0A1V9G4N7-F1
#
_entry.id   AF-A0A1V9G4N7-F1
#
_cell.length_a   1.000
_cell.length_b   1.000
_cell.length_c   1.000
_cell.angle_alpha   90.00
_cell.angle_beta   90.00
_cell.angle_gamma   90.00
#
_symmetry.space_group_name_H-M   'P 1'
#
loop_
_entity.id
_entity.type
_entity.pdbx_description
1 polymer ?
#
loop_
_entity_poly.entity_id
_entity_poly.type
_entity_poly.pdbx_seq_one_letter_code
_entity_poly.pdbx_strand_id
1 'polypeptide(L)'
;MEQYYFIATLTASVKLSDQEFDLLFHEAATHYDFDVQFSTRIGGFLYGYRNSRDFFKESGEVYDEVIFSERQLDLMMKALEFSQSEPASQLRSKLLGIFKDLQQKTVTVNKSLNQVKFIGHFIE
;
A
#
# COMPACT_ATOMS: atom_id res chain seq x y z
N MET A 1 5.52 -33.52 15.89
CA MET A 1 6.35 -32.33 15.65
C MET A 1 5.50 -31.32 14.92
N GLU A 2 5.27 -30.16 15.51
CA GLU A 2 4.62 -29.03 14.83
C GLU A 2 5.70 -28.25 14.06
N GLN A 3 5.40 -27.93 12.80
CA GLN A 3 6.32 -27.20 11.93
C GLN A 3 5.86 -25.75 11.85
N TYR A 4 6.70 -24.83 12.32
CA TYR A 4 6.45 -23.40 12.30
C TYR A 4 7.19 -22.76 11.13
N TYR A 5 6.61 -21.73 10.54
CA TYR A 5 7.23 -20.92 9.49
C TYR A 5 7.09 -19.44 9.84
N PHE A 6 8.14 -18.67 9.58
CA PHE A 6 8.14 -17.22 9.77
C PHE A 6 7.97 -16.53 8.42
N ILE A 7 7.11 -15.51 8.38
CA ILE A 7 6.90 -14.69 7.19
C ILE A 7 7.22 -13.24 7.55
N ALA A 8 8.21 -12.65 6.89
CA ALA A 8 8.44 -11.22 6.91
C ALA A 8 7.50 -10.52 5.93
N THR A 9 6.83 -9.46 6.40
CA THR A 9 6.07 -8.55 5.55
C THR A 9 6.86 -7.26 5.36
N LEU A 10 7.10 -6.87 4.11
CA LEU A 10 7.73 -5.61 3.78
C LEU A 10 6.66 -4.57 3.42
N THR A 11 7.02 -3.30 3.60
CA THR A 11 6.22 -2.15 3.19
C THR A 11 7.06 -1.20 2.36
N ALA A 12 6.42 -0.43 1.49
CA ALA A 12 7.06 0.56 0.64
C ALA A 12 6.72 1.98 1.12
N SER A 13 7.72 2.83 1.22
CA SER A 13 7.53 4.27 1.32
C SER A 13 7.17 4.81 -0.07
N VAL A 14 6.01 5.46 -0.21
CA VAL A 14 5.55 6.03 -1.48
C VAL A 14 5.24 7.50 -1.32
N LYS A 15 5.95 8.30 -2.11
CA LYS A 15 5.69 9.73 -2.24
C LYS A 15 4.73 9.99 -3.40
N LEU A 16 3.55 10.53 -3.08
CA LEU A 16 2.58 11.03 -4.06
C LEU A 16 2.50 12.55 -3.97
N SER A 17 2.58 13.24 -5.11
CA SER A 17 2.26 14.66 -5.19
C SER A 17 0.79 14.91 -4.84
N ASP A 18 0.43 16.16 -4.56
CA ASP A 18 -0.96 16.53 -4.31
C ASP A 18 -1.86 16.22 -5.51
N GLN A 19 -1.37 16.48 -6.72
CA GLN A 19 -2.10 16.16 -7.94
C GLN A 19 -2.31 14.66 -8.14
N GLU A 20 -1.29 13.84 -7.83
CA GLU A 20 -1.42 12.37 -7.90
C GLU A 20 -2.41 11.85 -6.87
N PHE A 21 -2.40 12.43 -5.66
CA PHE A 21 -3.33 12.06 -4.60
C PHE A 21 -4.77 12.48 -4.94
N ASP A 22 -4.97 13.71 -5.40
CA ASP A 22 -6.28 14.24 -5.76
C ASP A 22 -6.89 13.46 -6.93
N LEU A 23 -6.07 13.10 -7.93
CA LEU A 23 -6.50 12.21 -9.01
C LEU A 23 -6.94 10.85 -8.47
N LEU A 24 -6.10 10.21 -7.65
CA LEU A 24 -6.42 8.91 -7.05
C LEU A 24 -7.72 8.96 -6.25
N PHE A 25 -7.90 10.01 -5.46
CA PHE A 25 -9.10 10.21 -4.64
C PHE A 25 -10.34 10.45 -5.50
N HIS A 26 -10.22 11.27 -6.55
CA HIS A 26 -11.30 11.57 -7.49
C HIS A 26 -11.77 10.34 -8.26
N GLU A 27 -10.83 9.57 -8.83
CA GLU A 27 -11.13 8.35 -9.57
C GLU A 27 -11.78 7.31 -8.67
N ALA A 28 -11.27 7.17 -7.43
CA ALA A 28 -11.87 6.30 -6.45
C ALA A 28 -13.31 6.73 -6.10
N ALA A 29 -13.55 8.02 -5.87
CA ALA A 29 -14.87 8.57 -5.53
C ALA A 29 -15.88 8.49 -6.69
N THR A 30 -15.38 8.50 -7.93
CA THR A 30 -16.22 8.40 -9.13
C THR A 30 -16.63 6.96 -9.41
N HIS A 31 -15.72 6.00 -9.18
CA HIS A 31 -15.92 4.60 -9.57
C HIS A 31 -16.35 3.68 -8.43
N TYR A 32 -16.12 4.09 -7.19
CA TYR A 32 -16.50 3.36 -5.99
C TYR A 32 -17.34 4.30 -5.14
N ASP A 33 -18.47 3.83 -4.63
CA ASP A 33 -19.38 4.66 -3.85
C ASP A 33 -18.72 5.08 -2.53
N PHE A 34 -18.28 6.34 -2.45
CA PHE A 34 -17.57 6.92 -1.30
C PHE A 34 -18.50 7.46 -0.22
N ASP A 35 -19.83 7.38 -0.42
CA ASP A 35 -20.82 8.02 0.45
C ASP A 35 -20.91 7.38 1.85
N VAL A 36 -20.04 6.42 2.15
CA VAL A 36 -19.92 5.86 3.47
C VAL A 36 -18.46 5.95 3.89
N GLN A 37 -18.22 6.70 4.96
CA GLN A 37 -17.04 6.59 5.84
C GLN A 37 -16.73 5.12 6.27
N PHE A 38 -17.58 4.15 5.89
CA PHE A 38 -17.52 2.73 6.16
C PHE A 38 -17.67 1.76 4.95
N SER A 39 -17.90 2.15 3.68
CA SER A 39 -18.46 1.18 2.69
C SER A 39 -17.50 0.47 1.75
N THR A 40 -16.25 0.91 1.54
CA THR A 40 -15.33 0.15 0.67
C THR A 40 -13.93 0.12 1.25
N ARG A 41 -13.24 -1.03 1.07
CA ARG A 41 -11.82 -1.19 1.45
C ARG A 41 -10.94 -0.09 0.84
N ILE A 42 -11.33 0.44 -0.33
CA ILE A 42 -10.64 1.54 -1.03
C ILE A 42 -10.99 2.89 -0.39
N GLY A 43 -12.28 3.19 -0.20
CA GLY A 43 -12.73 4.48 0.33
C GLY A 43 -12.25 4.77 1.74
N GLY A 44 -12.42 3.81 2.67
CA GLY A 44 -11.94 3.98 4.04
C GLY A 44 -10.42 4.14 4.13
N PHE A 45 -9.67 3.42 3.27
CA PHE A 45 -8.22 3.56 3.17
C PHE A 45 -7.81 4.95 2.66
N LEU A 46 -8.39 5.43 1.56
CA LEU A 46 -8.03 6.72 0.98
C LEU A 46 -8.45 7.89 1.86
N TYR A 47 -9.58 7.78 2.58
CA TYR A 47 -9.99 8.77 3.57
C TYR A 47 -9.00 8.85 4.75
N GLY A 48 -8.57 7.70 5.29
CA GLY A 48 -7.54 7.67 6.33
C GLY A 48 -6.20 8.22 5.86
N TYR A 49 -5.83 7.93 4.61
CA TYR A 49 -4.61 8.47 4.00
C TYR A 49 -4.70 10.00 3.84
N ARG A 50 -5.84 10.53 3.39
CA ARG A 50 -6.08 11.98 3.32
C ARG A 50 -5.82 12.66 4.66
N ASN A 51 -6.48 12.18 5.72
CA ASN A 51 -6.37 12.77 7.05
C ASN A 51 -4.92 12.73 7.58
N SER A 52 -4.18 11.66 7.26
CA SER A 52 -2.77 11.56 7.63
C SER A 52 -1.92 12.61 6.90
N ARG A 53 -2.12 12.78 5.58
CA ARG A 53 -1.42 13.81 4.79
C ARG A 53 -1.71 15.22 5.32
N ASP A 54 -2.98 15.53 5.57
CA ASP A 54 -3.41 16.84 6.04
C ASP A 54 -2.80 17.16 7.41
N PHE A 55 -2.78 16.20 8.34
CA PHE A 55 -2.10 16.33 9.63
C PHE A 55 -0.59 16.64 9.48
N PHE A 56 0.13 15.91 8.63
CA PHE A 56 1.56 16.16 8.44
C PHE A 56 1.84 17.52 7.80
N LYS A 57 1.04 17.93 6.81
CA LYS A 57 1.13 19.27 6.20
C LYS A 57 0.92 20.38 7.22
N GLU A 58 -0.08 20.25 8.09
CA GLU A 58 -0.38 21.22 9.14
C GLU A 58 0.72 21.26 10.22
N SER A 59 1.34 20.12 10.53
CA SER A 59 2.42 20.03 11.51
C SER A 59 3.76 20.63 11.04
N GLY A 60 3.91 20.92 9.75
CA GLY A 60 5.18 21.34 9.15
C GLY A 60 6.24 20.24 9.04
N GLU A 61 5.90 19.01 9.41
CA GLU A 61 6.77 17.85 9.21
C GLU A 61 6.74 17.38 7.75
N VAL A 62 7.92 17.33 7.12
CA VAL A 62 8.10 16.86 5.74
C VAL A 62 8.22 15.33 5.72
N TYR A 63 7.43 14.61 6.52
CA TYR A 63 7.28 13.16 6.36
C TYR A 63 6.26 12.88 5.28
N ASP A 64 6.67 13.17 4.04
CA ASP A 64 5.91 12.99 2.79
C ASP A 64 5.88 11.50 2.33
N GLU A 65 6.36 10.62 3.19
CA GLU A 65 6.65 9.23 2.93
C GLU A 65 5.65 8.36 3.70
N VAL A 66 4.50 8.12 3.07
CA VAL A 66 3.51 7.21 3.65
C VAL A 66 3.88 5.77 3.30
N ILE A 67 3.82 4.93 4.33
CA ILE A 67 4.23 3.53 4.26
C ILE A 67 3.01 2.68 3.83
N PHE A 68 3.17 1.95 2.74
CA PHE A 68 2.13 1.12 2.16
C PHE A 68 2.55 -0.34 2.06
N SER A 69 1.66 -1.21 2.48
CA SER A 69 1.70 -2.65 2.18
C SER A 69 1.35 -2.92 0.72
N GLU A 70 1.69 -4.12 0.23
CA GLU A 70 1.27 -4.61 -1.10
C GLU A 70 -0.24 -4.48 -1.30
N ARG A 71 -1.03 -4.76 -0.26
CA ARG A 71 -2.50 -4.63 -0.30
C ARG A 71 -2.94 -3.18 -0.51
N GLN A 72 -2.29 -2.22 0.14
CA GLN A 72 -2.65 -0.81 -0.01
C GLN A 72 -2.28 -0.31 -1.41
N LEU A 73 -1.14 -0.74 -1.95
CA LEU A 73 -0.75 -0.45 -3.34
C LEU A 73 -1.77 -1.04 -4.34
N ASP A 74 -2.23 -2.27 -4.13
CA ASP A 74 -3.29 -2.89 -4.95
C ASP A 74 -4.59 -2.09 -4.92
N LEU A 75 -5.01 -1.63 -3.73
CA LEU A 75 -6.21 -0.80 -3.59
C LEU A 75 -6.08 0.54 -4.34
N MET A 76 -4.89 1.16 -4.32
CA MET A 76 -4.64 2.36 -5.11
C MET A 76 -4.69 2.09 -6.63
N MET A 77 -4.10 0.97 -7.08
CA MET A 77 -4.16 0.62 -8.50
C MET A 77 -5.58 0.28 -8.98
N LYS A 78 -6.41 -0.30 -8.11
CA LYS A 78 -7.84 -0.53 -8.36
C LYS A 78 -8.62 0.76 -8.49
N ALA A 79 -8.37 1.73 -7.60
CA ALA A 79 -8.99 3.06 -7.72
C ALA A 79 -8.79 3.71 -9.09
N LEU A 80 -7.69 3.39 -9.79
CA LEU A 80 -7.35 3.92 -11.11
C LEU A 80 -7.78 3.02 -12.28
N GLU A 81 -8.39 1.85 -12.02
CA GLU A 81 -8.55 0.81 -13.05
C GLU A 81 -9.55 1.15 -14.15
N PHE A 82 -10.53 2.01 -13.84
CA PHE A 82 -11.57 2.44 -14.77
C PHE A 82 -11.26 3.77 -15.46
N SER A 83 -10.22 4.49 -15.02
CA SER A 83 -9.84 5.76 -15.63
C SER A 83 -9.20 5.53 -16.99
N GLN A 84 -9.65 6.28 -18.00
CA GLN A 84 -9.03 6.31 -19.33
C GLN A 84 -8.07 7.50 -19.51
N SER A 85 -7.82 8.25 -18.44
CA SER A 85 -6.95 9.43 -18.51
C SER A 85 -5.47 9.02 -18.54
N GLU A 86 -4.68 9.75 -19.34
CA GLU A 86 -3.22 9.58 -19.38
C GLU A 86 -2.56 9.76 -18.00
N PRO A 87 -2.93 10.77 -17.18
CA PRO A 87 -2.42 10.90 -15.81
C PRO A 87 -2.70 9.67 -14.93
N ALA A 88 -3.89 9.08 -15.02
CA ALA A 88 -4.22 7.89 -14.23
C ALA A 88 -3.41 6.67 -14.68
N SER A 89 -3.20 6.51 -16.00
CA SER A 89 -2.33 5.47 -16.56
C SER A 89 -0.89 5.59 -16.06
N GLN A 90 -0.34 6.81 -16.03
CA GLN A 90 1.00 7.09 -15.52
C GLN A 90 1.12 6.78 -14.03
N LEU A 91 0.16 7.24 -13.22
CA LEU A 91 0.15 6.98 -11.79
C LEU A 91 0.01 5.48 -11.50
N ARG A 92 -0.87 4.78 -12.22
CA ARG A 92 -1.03 3.32 -12.09
C ARG A 92 0.26 2.58 -12.45
N SER A 93 0.96 3.02 -13.49
CA SER A 93 2.24 2.45 -13.89
C SER A 93 3.34 2.66 -12.84
N LYS A 94 3.41 3.85 -12.25
CA LYS A 94 4.31 4.16 -11.11
C LYS A 94 4.03 3.23 -9.93
N LEU A 95 2.77 3.09 -9.52
CA LEU A 95 2.37 2.21 -8.41
C LEU A 95 2.66 0.73 -8.71
N LEU A 96 2.45 0.28 -9.94
CA LEU A 96 2.74 -1.09 -10.37
C LEU A 96 4.23 -1.42 -10.29
N GLY A 97 5.11 -0.46 -10.65
CA GLY A 97 6.56 -0.63 -10.49
C GLY A 97 6.94 -0.87 -9.03
N ILE A 98 6.44 -0.01 -8.13
CA ILE A 98 6.69 -0.12 -6.69
C ILE A 98 6.15 -1.44 -6.13
N PHE A 99 4.94 -1.83 -6.54
CA PHE A 99 4.32 -3.09 -6.12
C PHE A 99 5.16 -4.31 -6.52
N LYS A 100 5.64 -4.37 -7.76
CA LYS A 100 6.49 -5.48 -8.24
C LYS A 100 7.83 -5.53 -7.50
N ASP A 101 8.45 -4.38 -7.26
CA ASP A 101 9.69 -4.31 -6.49
C ASP A 101 9.51 -4.78 -5.05
N LEU A 102 8.40 -4.37 -4.41
CA LEU A 102 8.05 -4.80 -3.06
C LEU A 102 7.85 -6.32 -3.00
N GLN A 103 7.06 -6.88 -3.92
CA GLN A 103 6.82 -8.32 -4.02
C GLN A 103 8.12 -9.11 -4.20
N GLN A 104 8.99 -8.67 -5.11
CA GLN A 104 10.26 -9.35 -5.36
C GLN A 104 11.16 -9.35 -4.12
N LYS A 105 11.23 -8.23 -3.40
CA LYS A 105 12.00 -8.12 -2.15
C LYS A 105 11.39 -8.97 -1.04
N THR A 106 10.07 -8.99 -0.90
CA THR A 106 9.35 -9.84 0.07
C THR A 106 9.66 -11.32 -0.17
N VAL A 107 9.60 -11.79 -1.42
CA VAL A 107 9.95 -13.18 -1.78
C VAL A 107 11.40 -13.48 -1.45
N THR A 108 12.31 -12.57 -1.76
CA THR A 108 13.75 -12.74 -1.52
C THR A 108 14.04 -12.92 -0.02
N VAL A 109 13.49 -12.05 0.83
CA VAL A 109 13.67 -12.14 2.29
C VAL A 109 13.08 -13.44 2.85
N ASN A 110 11.85 -13.78 2.45
CA ASN A 110 11.18 -14.97 2.95
C ASN A 110 11.82 -16.28 2.50
N LYS A 111 12.42 -16.31 1.29
CA LYS A 111 13.20 -17.47 0.84
C LYS A 111 14.40 -17.71 1.76
N SER A 112 15.11 -16.65 2.16
CA SER A 112 16.23 -16.75 3.09
C SER A 112 15.79 -17.15 4.50
N LEU A 113 14.68 -16.62 5.02
CA LEU A 113 14.15 -16.98 6.34
C LEU A 113 13.77 -18.46 6.43
N ASN A 114 13.15 -19.00 5.39
CA ASN A 114 12.71 -20.40 5.37
C ASN A 114 13.85 -21.41 5.12
N GLN A 115 15.07 -20.94 4.80
CA GLN A 115 16.26 -21.80 4.81
C GLN A 115 16.80 -22.03 6.23
N VAL A 116 16.47 -21.13 7.17
CA VAL A 116 16.80 -21.30 8.59
C VAL A 116 15.74 -22.20 9.22
N LYS A 117 15.97 -23.52 9.22
CA LYS A 117 15.14 -24.46 9.99
C LYS A 117 15.33 -24.15 11.48
N PHE A 118 14.35 -23.50 12.10
CA PHE A 118 14.32 -23.35 13.54
C PHE A 118 13.89 -24.67 14.18
N ILE A 119 14.85 -25.38 14.78
CA ILE A 119 14.57 -26.48 15.70
C ILE A 119 14.36 -25.84 17.07
N GLY A 120 13.13 -25.49 17.40
CA GLY A 120 12.77 -25.05 18.75
C GLY A 120 12.70 -26.25 19.70
N HIS A 121 13.54 -26.29 20.73
CA HIS A 121 13.29 -27.11 21.92
C HIS A 121 12.56 -26.23 22.93
N PHE A 122 11.33 -26.60 23.27
CA PHE A 122 10.66 -26.02 24.42
C PHE A 122 11.29 -26.60 25.68
N ILE A 123 11.74 -25.73 26.58
CA ILE A 123 12.01 -26.09 27.97
C ILE A 123 10.65 -25.94 28.67
N GLU A 124 10.10 -27.06 29.17
CA GLU A 124 8.87 -27.11 29.96
C GLU A 124 9.00 -26.35 31.29
#